data_AF-A0A662JD95-F1
#
_entry.id   AF-A0A662JD95-F1
#
_cell.length_a   1.000
_cell.length_b   1.000
_cell.length_c   1.000
_cell.angle_alpha   90.00
_cell.angle_beta   90.00
_cell.angle_gamma   90.00
#
_symmetry.space_group_name_H-M   'P 1'
#
loop_
_entity.id
_entity.type
_entity.pdbx_description
1 polymer ?
#
loop_
_entity_poly.entity_id
_entity_poly.type
_entity_poly.pdbx_seq_one_letter_code
_entity_poly.pdbx_strand_id
1 'polypeptide(L)'
;MRFTRRQALALYGSLMVIVSVLTILLIVSRNDMGLIIDNINITDMDGIPCLLIRFNSSFDSLHFQLLSSGNVISSCVVKGDENVAMLKLFEPYANILEERHFTIRVLHRNTVIYTKEVSISGAIPIVNILNISASTLPSFLLIRSIMLEVKNVGDCPLYLSVARGDIQVFLDGNRVFAIYSSTIKVPPNASRILSVRPLIIIPSSDLNRKHEITIKVLNITINYHIPPLNPMIKLLDVNTSNMMALRVIQNMTISVVNSWIFPIDLRWMKILIDGKEFSMMLWHVSPRLYIINPGDEVQLHISNMFVLVDEPSVEVRLVLGLSEDRMIVELK
;
A
#
# COMPACT_ATOMS: atom_id res chain seq x y z
N MET A 1 16.38 -87.68 31.13
CA MET A 1 17.52 -86.77 30.94
C MET A 1 17.52 -85.72 32.04
N ARG A 2 18.50 -85.73 32.95
CA ARG A 2 18.66 -84.69 33.98
C ARG A 2 19.49 -83.56 33.39
N PHE A 3 18.86 -82.43 33.07
CA PHE A 3 19.59 -81.23 32.71
C PHE A 3 20.47 -80.80 33.88
N THR A 4 21.75 -80.59 33.62
CA THR A 4 22.68 -80.11 34.66
C THR A 4 22.34 -78.67 35.00
N ARG A 5 22.54 -78.26 36.27
CA ARG A 5 22.19 -76.92 36.78
C ARG A 5 22.73 -75.77 35.91
N ARG A 6 23.88 -75.98 35.24
CA ARG A 6 24.48 -75.06 34.26
C ARG A 6 23.69 -74.94 32.95
N GLN A 7 23.14 -76.03 32.42
CA GLN A 7 22.31 -76.00 31.21
C GLN A 7 20.97 -75.29 31.47
N ALA A 8 20.38 -75.46 32.67
CA ALA A 8 19.19 -74.73 33.07
C ALA A 8 19.45 -73.21 33.17
N LEU A 9 20.54 -72.79 33.81
CA LEU A 9 20.94 -71.38 33.91
C LEU A 9 21.22 -70.74 32.54
N ALA A 10 21.83 -71.47 31.61
CA ALA A 10 22.04 -71.00 30.25
C ALA A 10 20.71 -70.82 29.48
N LEU A 11 19.76 -71.75 29.65
CA LEU A 11 18.40 -71.66 29.10
C LEU A 11 17.60 -70.49 29.68
N TYR A 12 17.70 -70.23 30.98
CA TYR A 12 17.06 -69.06 31.61
C TYR A 12 17.68 -67.74 31.14
N GLY A 13 19.01 -67.69 30.98
CA GLY A 13 19.71 -66.52 30.46
C GLY A 13 19.33 -66.20 29.01
N SER A 14 19.27 -67.21 28.14
CA SER A 14 18.85 -67.02 26.74
C SER A 14 17.37 -66.68 26.61
N LEU A 15 16.49 -67.26 27.44
CA LEU A 15 15.08 -66.91 27.48
C LEU A 15 14.87 -65.46 27.90
N MET A 16 15.59 -64.98 28.93
CA MET A 16 15.51 -63.59 29.38
C MET A 16 15.98 -62.62 28.30
N VAL A 17 17.08 -62.92 27.61
CA VAL A 17 17.55 -62.10 26.48
C VAL A 17 16.53 -62.06 25.36
N ILE A 18 15.90 -63.19 25.01
CA ILE A 18 14.85 -63.24 23.99
C ILE A 18 13.66 -62.39 24.42
N VAL A 19 13.19 -62.52 25.67
CA VAL A 19 12.07 -61.73 26.18
C VAL A 19 12.39 -60.24 26.17
N SER A 20 13.60 -59.84 26.59
CA SER A 20 14.07 -58.46 26.58
C SER A 20 14.16 -57.89 25.16
N VAL A 21 14.69 -58.66 24.21
CA VAL A 21 14.76 -58.26 22.80
C VAL A 21 13.37 -58.16 22.20
N LEU A 22 12.45 -59.08 22.53
CA LEU A 22 11.06 -59.02 22.08
C LEU A 22 10.31 -57.82 22.69
N THR A 23 10.57 -57.46 23.96
CA THR A 23 9.98 -56.28 24.59
C THR A 23 10.54 -55.00 23.99
N ILE A 24 11.85 -54.93 23.72
CA ILE A 24 12.46 -53.80 23.03
C ILE A 24 11.90 -53.68 21.61
N LEU A 25 11.78 -54.78 20.85
CA LEU A 25 11.15 -54.80 19.53
C LEU A 25 9.68 -54.37 19.57
N LEU A 26 8.91 -54.79 20.58
CA LEU A 26 7.53 -54.37 20.77
C LEU A 26 7.40 -52.90 21.18
N ILE A 27 8.35 -52.36 21.96
CA ILE A 27 8.41 -50.95 22.33
C ILE A 27 8.80 -50.10 21.10
N VAL A 28 9.76 -50.57 20.30
CA VAL A 28 10.21 -49.92 19.07
C VAL A 28 9.13 -49.98 17.99
N SER A 29 8.44 -51.11 17.81
CA SER A 29 7.34 -51.22 16.85
C SER A 29 6.10 -50.41 17.25
N ARG A 30 5.96 -50.03 18.51
CA ARG A 30 4.87 -49.16 18.99
C ARG A 30 5.16 -47.68 18.76
N ASN A 31 6.43 -47.33 18.53
CA ASN A 31 6.86 -45.96 18.26
C ASN A 31 6.80 -45.55 16.78
N ASP A 32 6.55 -46.48 15.86
CA ASP A 32 6.41 -46.17 14.44
C ASP A 32 5.00 -46.45 13.92
N MET A 33 4.42 -45.44 13.25
CA MET A 33 3.31 -45.51 12.29
C MET A 33 1.87 -45.23 12.75
N GLY A 34 1.66 -44.53 13.86
CA GLY A 34 0.30 -44.05 14.21
C GLY A 34 -0.09 -42.72 13.56
N LEU A 35 0.86 -41.79 13.44
CA LEU A 35 0.67 -40.42 12.96
C LEU A 35 1.93 -39.96 12.23
N ILE A 36 1.77 -39.45 11.01
CA ILE A 36 2.83 -38.85 10.20
C ILE A 36 2.37 -37.44 9.84
N ILE A 37 3.13 -36.42 10.22
CA ILE A 37 2.88 -35.03 9.81
C ILE A 37 3.61 -34.78 8.50
N ASP A 38 2.87 -34.59 7.41
CA ASP A 38 3.44 -34.37 6.08
C ASP A 38 3.92 -32.93 5.93
N ASN A 39 3.10 -31.97 6.35
CA ASN A 39 3.41 -30.55 6.18
C ASN A 39 2.67 -29.67 7.20
N ILE A 40 3.31 -28.57 7.59
CA ILE A 40 2.74 -27.50 8.40
C ILE A 40 2.98 -26.19 7.63
N ASN A 41 1.90 -25.60 7.12
CA ASN A 41 1.96 -24.34 6.38
C ASN A 41 1.11 -23.27 7.07
N ILE A 42 1.49 -22.01 6.91
CA ILE A 42 0.64 -20.88 7.28
C ILE A 42 -0.34 -20.64 6.12
N THR A 43 -1.61 -20.50 6.44
CA THR A 43 -2.68 -20.20 5.50
C THR A 43 -3.59 -19.11 6.06
N ASP A 44 -4.54 -18.68 5.24
CA ASP A 44 -5.62 -17.80 5.64
C ASP A 44 -6.96 -18.47 5.33
N MET A 45 -7.84 -18.47 6.32
CA MET A 45 -9.21 -18.97 6.22
C MET A 45 -10.15 -17.80 6.48
N ASP A 46 -10.65 -17.19 5.41
CA ASP A 46 -11.60 -16.06 5.45
C ASP A 46 -11.16 -14.90 6.35
N GLY A 47 -9.89 -14.51 6.24
CA GLY A 47 -9.28 -13.44 7.03
C GLY A 47 -8.60 -13.94 8.31
N ILE A 48 -8.75 -15.21 8.70
CA ILE A 48 -8.14 -15.75 9.91
C ILE A 48 -6.79 -16.41 9.55
N PRO A 49 -5.66 -15.90 10.04
CA PRO A 49 -4.37 -16.58 9.88
C PRO A 49 -4.38 -17.90 10.67
N CYS A 50 -4.04 -19.00 10.01
CA CYS A 50 -4.11 -20.35 10.55
C CYS A 50 -2.85 -21.16 10.21
N LEU A 51 -2.51 -22.12 11.05
CA LEU A 51 -1.62 -23.23 10.68
C LEU A 51 -2.46 -24.36 10.09
N LEU A 52 -2.17 -24.70 8.84
CA LEU A 52 -2.67 -25.86 8.13
C LEU A 52 -1.69 -27.01 8.33
N ILE A 53 -2.13 -28.04 9.05
CA ILE A 53 -1.35 -29.24 9.31
C ILE A 53 -1.94 -30.35 8.46
N ARG A 54 -1.16 -30.85 7.49
CA ARG A 54 -1.49 -32.05 6.72
C ARG A 54 -0.80 -33.25 7.34
N PHE A 55 -1.56 -34.32 7.53
CA PHE A 55 -1.06 -35.50 8.21
C PHE A 55 -1.77 -36.76 7.70
N ASN A 56 -1.14 -37.91 7.96
CA ASN A 56 -1.74 -39.22 7.80
C ASN A 56 -1.74 -39.93 9.16
N SER A 57 -2.84 -40.60 9.51
CA SER A 57 -3.04 -41.18 10.82
C SER A 57 -3.81 -42.49 10.75
N SER A 58 -3.42 -43.47 11.56
CA SER A 58 -4.20 -44.68 11.80
C SER A 58 -5.13 -44.56 13.00
N PHE A 59 -5.14 -43.42 13.70
CA PHE A 59 -6.02 -43.14 14.84
C PHE A 59 -7.40 -42.65 14.38
N ASP A 60 -8.43 -43.04 15.12
CA ASP A 60 -9.84 -42.69 14.88
C ASP A 60 -10.17 -41.23 15.21
N SER A 61 -9.41 -40.62 16.11
CA SER A 61 -9.58 -39.23 16.53
C SER A 61 -8.29 -38.64 17.06
N LEU A 62 -7.96 -37.43 16.62
CA LEU A 62 -6.79 -36.68 17.05
C LEU A 62 -7.20 -35.28 17.52
N HIS A 63 -6.66 -34.87 18.66
CA HIS A 63 -6.84 -33.53 19.18
C HIS A 63 -5.55 -32.73 18.97
N PHE A 64 -5.62 -31.77 18.06
CA PHE A 64 -4.53 -30.83 17.78
C PHE A 64 -4.67 -29.62 18.69
N GLN A 65 -3.56 -29.19 19.29
CA GLN A 65 -3.46 -28.01 20.12
C GLN A 65 -2.30 -27.14 19.65
N LEU A 66 -2.54 -25.84 19.59
CA LEU A 66 -1.53 -24.82 19.39
C LEU A 66 -1.31 -24.09 20.71
N LEU A 67 -0.06 -24.04 21.15
CA LEU A 67 0.34 -23.39 22.38
C LEU A 67 1.24 -22.18 22.10
N SER A 68 1.02 -21.10 22.85
CA SER A 68 1.91 -19.94 22.92
C SER A 68 2.28 -19.72 24.38
N SER A 69 3.57 -19.67 24.68
CA SER A 69 4.09 -19.53 26.06
C SER A 69 3.48 -20.53 27.05
N GLY A 70 3.22 -21.77 26.58
CA GLY A 70 2.64 -22.85 27.38
C GLY A 70 1.11 -22.85 27.49
N ASN A 71 0.41 -21.81 27.03
CA ASN A 71 -1.05 -21.74 27.04
C ASN A 71 -1.63 -22.19 25.70
N VAL A 72 -2.70 -22.99 25.74
CA VAL A 72 -3.44 -23.38 24.53
C VAL A 72 -4.20 -22.16 24.01
N ILE A 73 -3.84 -21.71 22.80
CA ILE A 73 -4.48 -20.56 22.12
C ILE A 73 -5.44 -21.01 21.02
N SER A 74 -5.28 -22.23 20.52
CA SER A 74 -6.20 -22.83 19.55
C SER A 74 -6.17 -24.34 19.66
N SER A 75 -7.30 -24.97 19.36
CA SER A 75 -7.41 -26.42 19.33
C SER A 75 -8.50 -26.87 18.38
N CYS A 76 -8.32 -28.03 17.77
CA CYS A 76 -9.35 -28.71 16.99
C CYS A 76 -9.27 -30.22 17.17
N VAL A 77 -10.41 -30.89 17.01
CA VAL A 77 -10.50 -32.34 17.02
C VAL A 77 -10.82 -32.79 15.62
N VAL A 78 -9.97 -33.63 15.06
CA VAL A 78 -10.11 -34.23 13.73
C VAL A 78 -10.51 -35.69 13.91
N LYS A 79 -11.54 -36.15 13.19
CA LYS A 79 -12.11 -37.50 13.33
C LYS A 79 -12.07 -38.27 12.01
N GLY A 80 -11.90 -39.58 12.08
CA GLY A 80 -12.06 -40.48 10.93
C GLY A 80 -11.01 -40.26 9.84
N ASP A 81 -11.48 -40.11 8.59
CA ASP A 81 -10.65 -40.04 7.37
C ASP A 81 -10.10 -38.64 7.04
N GLU A 82 -10.34 -37.66 7.92
CA GLU A 82 -9.83 -36.30 7.73
C GLU A 82 -8.32 -36.22 7.99
N ASN A 83 -7.59 -35.74 6.99
CA ASN A 83 -6.11 -35.68 6.98
C ASN A 83 -5.57 -34.26 7.12
N VAL A 84 -6.41 -33.35 7.63
CA VAL A 84 -6.11 -31.92 7.74
C VAL A 84 -6.60 -31.38 9.08
N ALA A 85 -5.71 -30.72 9.82
CA ALA A 85 -6.06 -29.93 10.99
C ALA A 85 -5.78 -28.45 10.71
N MET A 86 -6.66 -27.58 11.20
CA MET A 86 -6.47 -26.14 11.15
C MET A 86 -6.47 -25.57 12.57
N LEU A 87 -5.42 -24.83 12.90
CA LEU A 87 -5.27 -24.15 14.19
C LEU A 87 -5.17 -22.65 13.95
N LYS A 88 -6.06 -21.88 14.58
CA LYS A 88 -6.08 -20.42 14.46
C LYS A 88 -4.84 -19.83 15.15
N LEU A 89 -4.14 -18.92 14.49
CA LEU A 89 -3.01 -18.21 15.07
C LEU A 89 -3.50 -17.00 15.88
N PHE A 90 -4.38 -16.18 15.28
CA PHE A 90 -4.88 -14.93 15.85
C PHE A 90 -6.32 -14.63 15.42
N GLU A 91 -6.85 -13.53 15.95
CA GLU A 91 -8.13 -12.96 15.57
C GLU A 91 -8.24 -12.65 14.07
N PRO A 92 -9.47 -12.61 13.51
CA PRO A 92 -9.69 -12.26 12.13
C PRO A 92 -9.00 -10.96 11.72
N TYR A 93 -8.30 -11.03 10.61
CA TYR A 93 -7.55 -9.97 9.95
C TYR A 93 -6.42 -9.37 10.78
N ALA A 94 -6.02 -10.00 11.89
CA ALA A 94 -4.88 -9.55 12.68
C ALA A 94 -3.57 -9.76 11.91
N ASN A 95 -2.71 -8.73 11.91
CA ASN A 95 -1.37 -8.83 11.36
C ASN A 95 -0.41 -9.40 12.42
N ILE A 96 0.39 -10.40 12.03
CA ILE A 96 1.52 -10.90 12.81
C ILE A 96 2.75 -10.22 12.24
N LEU A 97 3.31 -9.20 12.89
CA LEU A 97 4.39 -8.35 12.34
C LEU A 97 5.77 -8.66 12.90
N GLU A 98 5.85 -9.59 13.84
CA GLU A 98 7.07 -9.95 14.56
C GLU A 98 7.17 -11.47 14.63
N GLU A 99 8.39 -11.96 14.81
CA GLU A 99 8.64 -13.39 14.97
C GLU A 99 7.92 -13.92 16.22
N ARG A 100 7.28 -15.09 16.08
CA ARG A 100 6.61 -15.77 17.18
C ARG A 100 6.89 -17.26 17.15
N HIS A 101 7.00 -17.84 18.34
CA HIS A 101 7.22 -19.26 18.53
C HIS A 101 5.97 -19.92 19.13
N PHE A 102 5.60 -21.05 18.55
CA PHE A 102 4.48 -21.86 18.99
C PHE A 102 4.90 -23.31 19.19
N THR A 103 4.13 -24.02 20.00
CA THR A 103 4.24 -25.46 20.14
C THR A 103 2.96 -26.11 19.65
N ILE A 104 3.06 -27.02 18.68
CA ILE A 104 1.96 -27.88 18.28
C ILE A 104 2.03 -29.16 19.12
N ARG A 105 0.93 -29.53 19.76
CA ARG A 105 0.76 -30.82 20.42
C ARG A 105 -0.38 -31.59 19.76
N VAL A 106 -0.18 -32.88 19.55
CA VAL A 106 -1.25 -33.78 19.10
C VAL A 106 -1.50 -34.81 20.18
N LEU A 107 -2.76 -34.97 20.57
CA LEU A 107 -3.20 -35.88 21.61
C LEU A 107 -4.10 -36.95 21.01
N HIS A 108 -3.89 -38.19 21.44
CA HIS A 108 -4.83 -39.29 21.25
C HIS A 108 -5.21 -39.81 22.64
N ARG A 109 -6.53 -39.84 22.92
CA ARG A 109 -7.07 -40.23 24.24
C ARG A 109 -6.37 -39.54 25.42
N ASN A 110 -6.21 -38.22 25.31
CA ASN A 110 -5.52 -37.34 26.28
C ASN A 110 -4.02 -37.63 26.52
N THR A 111 -3.42 -38.52 25.74
CA THR A 111 -1.97 -38.75 25.77
C THR A 111 -1.32 -37.97 24.63
N VAL A 112 -0.30 -37.17 24.93
CA VAL A 112 0.47 -36.46 23.89
C VAL A 112 1.29 -37.48 23.11
N ILE A 113 1.05 -37.55 21.80
CA ILE A 113 1.73 -38.48 20.88
C ILE A 113 2.68 -37.76 19.92
N TYR A 114 2.56 -36.43 19.80
CA TYR A 114 3.41 -35.61 18.96
C TYR A 114 3.59 -34.23 19.57
N THR A 115 4.80 -33.69 19.48
CA THR A 115 5.11 -32.30 19.83
C THR A 115 6.11 -31.75 18.84
N LYS A 116 5.84 -30.55 18.32
CA LYS A 116 6.76 -29.83 17.43
C LYS A 116 6.72 -28.34 17.72
N GLU A 117 7.90 -27.74 17.78
CA GLU A 117 8.05 -26.29 17.82
C GLU A 117 7.99 -25.73 16.40
N VAL A 118 7.29 -24.61 16.25
CA VAL A 118 7.12 -23.89 14.99
C VAL A 118 7.37 -22.42 15.25
N SER A 119 8.34 -21.86 14.52
CA SER A 119 8.58 -20.42 14.47
C SER A 119 7.91 -19.84 13.23
N ILE A 120 7.30 -18.68 13.36
CA ILE A 120 6.79 -17.89 12.24
C ILE A 120 7.48 -16.54 12.26
N SER A 121 7.98 -16.08 11.11
CA SER A 121 8.67 -14.78 10.99
C SER A 121 7.71 -13.58 11.05
N GLY A 122 6.44 -13.80 10.70
CA GLY A 122 5.45 -12.75 10.54
C GLY A 122 5.39 -12.22 9.11
N ALA A 123 4.48 -11.29 8.87
CA ALA A 123 4.35 -10.54 7.63
C ALA A 123 5.37 -9.40 7.61
N ILE A 124 6.10 -9.28 6.50
CA ILE A 124 7.13 -8.26 6.32
C ILE A 124 6.77 -7.45 5.08
N PRO A 125 6.12 -6.29 5.26
CA PRO A 125 5.74 -5.45 4.12
C PRO A 125 6.96 -4.75 3.51
N ILE A 126 6.94 -4.60 2.19
CA ILE A 126 7.76 -3.66 1.43
C ILE A 126 6.79 -2.86 0.58
N VAL A 127 6.88 -1.53 0.64
CA VAL A 127 5.87 -0.65 0.03
C VAL A 127 6.54 0.34 -0.91
N ASN A 128 6.01 0.44 -2.12
CA ASN A 128 6.46 1.40 -3.14
C ASN A 128 5.29 2.23 -3.65
N ILE A 129 5.53 3.50 -3.94
CA ILE A 129 4.58 4.36 -4.67
C ILE A 129 4.80 4.12 -6.16
N LEU A 130 3.80 3.57 -6.84
CA LEU A 130 3.86 3.33 -8.29
C LEU A 130 3.46 4.56 -9.09
N ASN A 131 2.40 5.24 -8.65
CA ASN A 131 1.87 6.40 -9.35
C ASN A 131 1.00 7.26 -8.42
N ILE A 132 0.92 8.55 -8.74
CA ILE A 132 -0.02 9.48 -8.13
C ILE A 132 -0.82 10.15 -9.25
N SER A 133 -2.13 9.94 -9.25
CA SER A 133 -3.03 10.57 -10.21
C SER A 133 -3.61 11.84 -9.61
N ALA A 134 -3.54 12.96 -10.35
CA ALA A 134 -4.14 14.21 -9.97
C ALA A 134 -5.12 14.72 -11.04
N SER A 135 -6.06 15.55 -10.62
CA SER A 135 -6.94 16.30 -11.51
C SER A 135 -6.96 17.75 -11.10
N THR A 136 -7.15 18.64 -12.06
CA THR A 136 -7.21 20.08 -11.79
C THR A 136 -8.64 20.59 -11.72
N LEU A 137 -8.85 21.58 -10.87
CA LEU A 137 -10.06 22.37 -10.74
C LEU A 137 -9.65 23.86 -10.66
N PRO A 138 -10.57 24.80 -10.96
CA PRO A 138 -10.23 26.22 -11.06
C PRO A 138 -9.47 26.80 -9.86
N SER A 139 -9.68 26.26 -8.66
CA SER A 139 -9.12 26.80 -7.41
C SER A 139 -8.13 25.88 -6.71
N PHE A 140 -7.91 24.66 -7.22
CA PHE A 140 -7.04 23.69 -6.54
C PHE A 140 -6.63 22.50 -7.42
N LEU A 141 -5.51 21.89 -7.04
CA LEU A 141 -5.12 20.55 -7.46
C LEU A 141 -5.75 19.51 -6.52
N LEU A 142 -6.38 18.48 -7.08
CA LEU A 142 -6.94 17.36 -6.32
C LEU A 142 -6.17 16.08 -6.64
N ILE A 143 -5.54 15.47 -5.64
CA ILE A 143 -4.96 14.13 -5.79
C ILE A 143 -6.08 13.12 -5.70
N ARG A 144 -6.36 12.43 -6.81
CA ARG A 144 -7.48 11.49 -6.93
C ARG A 144 -7.17 10.11 -6.35
N SER A 145 -5.94 9.66 -6.58
CA SER A 145 -5.51 8.34 -6.14
C SER A 145 -3.99 8.24 -6.06
N ILE A 146 -3.54 7.39 -5.15
CA ILE A 146 -2.15 6.98 -4.99
C ILE A 146 -2.13 5.46 -5.16
N MET A 147 -1.41 4.99 -6.17
CA MET A 147 -1.22 3.56 -6.41
C MET A 147 0.02 3.10 -5.65
N LEU A 148 -0.17 2.14 -4.73
CA LEU A 148 0.91 1.53 -3.96
C LEU A 148 1.08 0.08 -4.39
N GLU A 149 2.31 -0.35 -4.57
CA GLU A 149 2.65 -1.77 -4.55
C GLU A 149 3.03 -2.16 -3.13
N VAL A 150 2.40 -3.21 -2.62
CA VAL A 150 2.78 -3.84 -1.35
C VAL A 150 3.20 -5.26 -1.64
N LYS A 151 4.47 -5.56 -1.35
CA LYS A 151 5.02 -6.91 -1.34
C LYS A 151 5.13 -7.40 0.10
N ASN A 152 4.72 -8.63 0.35
CA ASN A 152 4.92 -9.30 1.62
C ASN A 152 6.02 -10.35 1.44
N VAL A 153 7.19 -10.15 2.04
CA VAL A 153 8.31 -11.11 1.99
C VAL A 153 8.35 -12.03 3.21
N GLY A 154 7.36 -11.89 4.10
CA GLY A 154 7.17 -12.75 5.26
C GLY A 154 6.43 -14.04 4.95
N ASP A 155 6.28 -14.87 5.98
CA ASP A 155 5.61 -16.17 5.91
C ASP A 155 4.13 -16.14 6.34
N CYS A 156 3.67 -15.02 6.89
CA CYS A 156 2.27 -14.81 7.30
C CYS A 156 1.49 -13.92 6.32
N PRO A 157 0.18 -14.11 6.14
CA PRO A 157 -0.65 -13.20 5.36
C PRO A 157 -0.65 -11.79 5.98
N LEU A 158 -0.64 -10.78 5.12
CA LEU A 158 -0.73 -9.37 5.52
C LEU A 158 -2.11 -8.82 5.16
N TYR A 159 -2.76 -8.16 6.11
CA TYR A 159 -4.06 -7.53 5.94
C TYR A 159 -3.94 -6.01 6.07
N LEU A 160 -4.34 -5.28 5.04
CA LEU A 160 -4.27 -3.81 5.02
C LEU A 160 -5.66 -3.21 4.83
N SER A 161 -6.01 -2.27 5.72
CA SER A 161 -7.25 -1.51 5.64
C SER A 161 -7.06 -0.08 6.13
N VAL A 162 -7.53 0.90 5.34
CA VAL A 162 -7.60 2.31 5.78
C VAL A 162 -8.53 2.46 6.99
N ALA A 163 -9.65 1.72 7.03
CA ALA A 163 -10.63 1.82 8.11
C ALA A 163 -10.07 1.39 9.47
N ARG A 164 -9.09 0.49 9.48
CA ARG A 164 -8.38 0.05 10.70
C ARG A 164 -7.15 0.89 11.03
N GLY A 165 -6.82 1.86 10.18
CA GLY A 165 -5.64 2.70 10.34
C GLY A 165 -4.33 2.04 9.92
N ASP A 166 -4.38 0.88 9.21
CA ASP A 166 -3.20 0.21 8.68
C ASP A 166 -2.51 1.06 7.60
N ILE A 167 -3.28 1.91 6.91
CA ILE A 167 -2.79 2.87 5.91
C ILE A 167 -3.26 4.27 6.32
N GLN A 168 -2.32 5.21 6.42
CA GLN A 168 -2.57 6.61 6.76
C GLN A 168 -1.85 7.50 5.75
N VAL A 169 -2.51 8.59 5.37
CA VAL A 169 -1.96 9.56 4.41
C VAL A 169 -1.91 10.93 5.07
N PHE A 170 -0.83 11.66 4.83
CA PHE A 170 -0.60 13.00 5.34
C PHE A 170 -0.17 13.91 4.19
N LEU A 171 -0.59 15.17 4.22
CA LEU A 171 -0.12 16.25 3.36
C LEU A 171 0.56 17.29 4.26
N ASP A 172 1.84 17.56 4.01
CA ASP A 172 2.63 18.55 4.76
C ASP A 172 2.51 18.33 6.29
N GLY A 173 2.59 17.06 6.72
CA GLY A 173 2.46 16.66 8.12
C GLY A 173 1.03 16.55 8.66
N ASN A 174 0.03 17.07 7.96
CA ASN A 174 -1.37 17.02 8.39
C ASN A 174 -2.06 15.75 7.90
N ARG A 175 -2.75 15.04 8.79
CA ARG A 175 -3.46 13.81 8.43
C ARG A 175 -4.62 14.13 7.48
N VAL A 176 -4.72 13.35 6.40
CA VAL A 176 -5.78 13.49 5.39
C VAL A 176 -6.70 12.28 5.46
N PHE A 177 -7.99 12.54 5.26
CA PHE A 177 -8.97 11.47 5.13
C PHE A 177 -8.75 10.70 3.82
N ALA A 178 -8.76 9.38 3.90
CA ALA A 178 -8.65 8.52 2.72
C ALA A 178 -9.80 7.53 2.69
N ILE A 179 -10.31 7.29 1.50
CA ILE A 179 -11.35 6.30 1.25
C ILE A 179 -10.69 5.08 0.62
N TYR A 180 -11.06 3.91 1.12
CA TYR A 180 -10.73 2.64 0.49
C TYR A 180 -11.90 1.66 0.67
N SER A 181 -12.18 0.85 -0.35
CA SER A 181 -13.41 0.06 -0.42
C SER A 181 -13.36 -1.30 0.28
N SER A 182 -12.19 -1.84 0.64
CA SER A 182 -12.11 -3.16 1.30
C SER A 182 -10.80 -3.43 2.06
N THR A 183 -10.78 -4.41 2.95
CA THR A 183 -9.52 -4.96 3.46
C THR A 183 -8.81 -5.72 2.35
N ILE A 184 -7.52 -5.45 2.14
CA ILE A 184 -6.69 -6.14 1.16
C ILE A 184 -5.87 -7.21 1.87
N LYS A 185 -5.85 -8.40 1.30
CA LYS A 185 -4.94 -9.47 1.70
C LYS A 185 -3.75 -9.54 0.73
N VAL A 186 -2.54 -9.49 1.28
CA VAL A 186 -1.28 -9.77 0.58
C VAL A 186 -0.74 -11.10 1.10
N PRO A 187 -0.86 -12.20 0.33
CA PRO A 187 -0.33 -13.50 0.74
C PRO A 187 1.18 -13.47 1.02
N PRO A 188 1.71 -14.44 1.77
CA PRO A 188 3.14 -14.66 1.91
C PRO A 188 3.84 -14.71 0.55
N ASN A 189 5.01 -14.08 0.46
CA ASN A 189 5.85 -14.02 -0.75
C ASN A 189 5.16 -13.49 -2.03
N ALA A 190 4.09 -12.71 -1.87
CA ALA A 190 3.33 -12.14 -2.99
C ALA A 190 3.34 -10.61 -2.96
N SER A 191 3.02 -10.00 -4.11
CA SER A 191 2.73 -8.56 -4.21
C SER A 191 1.28 -8.30 -4.62
N ARG A 192 0.76 -7.15 -4.18
CA ARG A 192 -0.54 -6.63 -4.58
C ARG A 192 -0.44 -5.13 -4.82
N ILE A 193 -1.15 -4.65 -5.84
CA ILE A 193 -1.34 -3.23 -6.08
C ILE A 193 -2.62 -2.80 -5.39
N LEU A 194 -2.56 -1.66 -4.70
CA LEU A 194 -3.69 -1.03 -4.05
C LEU A 194 -3.80 0.44 -4.43
N SER A 195 -5.03 0.92 -4.54
CA SER A 195 -5.32 2.32 -4.90
C SER A 195 -5.93 3.05 -3.71
N VAL A 196 -5.14 3.88 -3.04
CA VAL A 196 -5.63 4.75 -1.96
C VAL A 196 -6.25 6.01 -2.58
N ARG A 197 -7.45 6.40 -2.16
CA ARG A 197 -8.11 7.62 -2.65
C ARG A 197 -8.18 8.67 -1.53
N PRO A 198 -7.12 9.47 -1.34
CA PRO A 198 -7.11 10.50 -0.31
C PRO A 198 -7.87 11.74 -0.76
N LEU A 199 -8.42 12.50 0.20
CA LEU A 199 -8.98 13.84 -0.05
C LEU A 199 -7.88 14.90 0.10
N ILE A 200 -6.85 14.83 -0.76
CA ILE A 200 -5.78 15.84 -0.79
C ILE A 200 -6.18 16.94 -1.77
N ILE A 201 -6.40 18.14 -1.23
CA ILE A 201 -6.71 19.34 -1.97
C ILE A 201 -5.59 20.34 -1.70
N ILE A 202 -4.90 20.78 -2.75
CA ILE A 202 -3.85 21.79 -2.66
C ILE A 202 -4.37 23.05 -3.37
N PRO A 203 -4.64 24.15 -2.64
CA PRO A 203 -5.08 25.41 -3.23
C PRO A 203 -4.10 25.87 -4.32
N SER A 204 -4.63 26.46 -5.40
CA SER A 204 -3.77 26.97 -6.49
C SER A 204 -2.77 28.02 -6.01
N SER A 205 -3.11 28.80 -4.97
CA SER A 205 -2.23 29.77 -4.30
C SER A 205 -1.00 29.15 -3.66
N ASP A 206 -1.07 27.87 -3.30
CA ASP A 206 -0.03 27.18 -2.54
C ASP A 206 0.87 26.34 -3.45
N LEU A 207 0.54 26.21 -4.74
CA LEU A 207 1.31 25.41 -5.69
C LEU A 207 2.71 25.97 -5.98
N ASN A 208 3.02 27.19 -5.53
CA ASN A 208 4.33 27.81 -5.69
C ASN A 208 5.40 27.28 -4.71
N ARG A 209 5.04 26.40 -3.77
CA ARG A 209 5.99 25.75 -2.87
C ARG A 209 6.00 24.23 -3.06
N LYS A 210 7.00 23.60 -2.44
CA LYS A 210 7.10 22.14 -2.37
C LYS A 210 6.04 21.61 -1.40
N HIS A 211 5.43 20.48 -1.76
CA HIS A 211 4.56 19.72 -0.87
C HIS A 211 5.09 18.31 -0.66
N GLU A 212 4.81 17.74 0.51
CA GLU A 212 5.14 16.36 0.84
C GLU A 212 3.88 15.56 1.15
N ILE A 213 3.71 14.45 0.44
CA ILE A 213 2.72 13.42 0.77
C ILE A 213 3.46 12.31 1.52
N THR A 214 3.13 12.14 2.80
CA THR A 214 3.64 11.03 3.60
C THR A 214 2.58 9.95 3.71
N ILE A 215 2.96 8.71 3.43
CA ILE A 215 2.09 7.55 3.54
C ILE A 215 2.70 6.62 4.58
N LYS A 216 1.92 6.27 5.59
CA LYS A 216 2.28 5.27 6.58
C LYS A 216 1.49 4.00 6.30
N VAL A 217 2.19 2.90 6.10
CA VAL A 217 1.61 1.56 6.00
C VAL A 217 2.18 0.73 7.15
N LEU A 218 1.36 0.51 8.18
CA LEU A 218 1.78 -0.04 9.46
C LEU A 218 2.97 0.76 10.05
N ASN A 219 4.13 0.12 10.20
CA ASN A 219 5.38 0.72 10.69
C ASN A 219 6.27 1.31 9.59
N ILE A 220 5.87 1.22 8.32
CA ILE A 220 6.63 1.74 7.18
C ILE A 220 6.16 3.13 6.82
N THR A 221 7.10 4.05 6.62
CA THR A 221 6.83 5.42 6.16
C THR A 221 7.49 5.62 4.80
N ILE A 222 6.72 6.08 3.82
CA ILE A 222 7.18 6.46 2.48
C ILE A 222 6.72 7.88 2.18
N ASN A 223 7.59 8.66 1.53
CA ASN A 223 7.32 10.06 1.21
C ASN A 223 7.35 10.27 -0.31
N TYR A 224 6.45 11.11 -0.80
CA TYR A 224 6.42 11.60 -2.17
C TYR A 224 6.45 13.12 -2.16
N HIS A 225 7.28 13.70 -3.02
CA HIS A 225 7.43 15.14 -3.11
C HIS A 225 6.78 15.68 -4.37
N ILE A 226 5.88 16.66 -4.20
CA ILE A 226 5.35 17.45 -5.30
C ILE A 226 6.24 18.69 -5.43
N PRO A 227 6.95 18.88 -6.56
CA PRO A 227 7.73 20.08 -6.78
C PRO A 227 6.79 21.29 -6.95
N PRO A 228 7.27 22.52 -6.69
CA PRO A 228 6.54 23.73 -7.04
C PRO A 228 6.09 23.74 -8.50
N LEU A 229 4.94 24.32 -8.78
CA LEU A 229 4.43 24.62 -10.11
C LEU A 229 5.38 25.62 -10.79
N ASN A 230 6.05 25.17 -11.84
CA ASN A 230 7.02 25.97 -12.58
C ASN A 230 7.00 25.62 -14.08
N PRO A 231 5.92 25.94 -14.81
CA PRO A 231 5.85 25.78 -16.26
C PRO A 231 6.77 26.76 -16.99
N MET A 232 6.93 26.63 -18.30
CA MET A 232 7.48 27.74 -19.09
C MET A 232 6.32 28.55 -19.66
N ILE A 233 6.31 29.85 -19.41
CA ILE A 233 5.32 30.78 -19.96
C ILE A 233 6.02 31.83 -20.80
N LYS A 234 5.40 32.23 -21.91
CA LYS A 234 5.88 33.29 -22.78
C LYS A 234 4.74 34.18 -23.24
N LEU A 235 4.92 35.48 -23.11
CA LEU A 235 4.09 36.48 -23.75
C LEU A 235 4.64 36.72 -25.16
N LEU A 236 3.87 36.31 -26.18
CA LEU A 236 4.31 36.33 -27.57
C LEU A 236 3.94 37.64 -28.27
N ASP A 237 2.73 38.12 -28.03
CA ASP A 237 2.20 39.32 -28.67
C ASP A 237 1.09 39.95 -27.81
N VAL A 238 0.95 41.27 -27.90
CA VAL A 238 -0.13 42.04 -27.28
C VAL A 238 -0.61 43.08 -28.28
N ASN A 239 -1.84 42.92 -28.75
CA ASN A 239 -2.42 43.87 -29.69
C ASN A 239 -3.17 44.99 -28.98
N THR A 240 -2.86 46.20 -29.41
CA THR A 240 -3.42 47.44 -28.88
C THR A 240 -4.20 48.18 -29.95
N SER A 241 -5.19 48.97 -29.54
CA SER A 241 -5.94 49.85 -30.43
C SER A 241 -6.34 51.14 -29.75
N ASN A 242 -6.60 52.17 -30.54
CA ASN A 242 -7.31 53.37 -30.09
C ASN A 242 -8.81 53.25 -30.35
N MET A 243 -9.63 53.40 -29.31
CA MET A 243 -11.10 53.36 -29.38
C MET A 243 -11.68 54.60 -28.68
N MET A 244 -12.37 55.48 -29.42
CA MET A 244 -12.93 56.74 -28.88
C MET A 244 -11.91 57.60 -28.10
N ALA A 245 -10.68 57.74 -28.64
CA ALA A 245 -9.54 58.41 -28.01
C ALA A 245 -8.99 57.75 -26.73
N LEU A 246 -9.42 56.53 -26.41
CA LEU A 246 -8.88 55.71 -25.33
C LEU A 246 -7.95 54.64 -25.90
N ARG A 247 -6.82 54.39 -25.24
CA ARG A 247 -5.91 53.29 -25.58
C ARG A 247 -6.37 52.01 -24.90
N VAL A 248 -6.42 50.93 -25.66
CA VAL A 248 -7.01 49.67 -25.21
C VAL A 248 -6.14 48.49 -25.58
N ILE A 249 -5.91 47.58 -24.63
CA ILE A 249 -5.41 46.22 -24.92
C ILE A 249 -6.59 45.37 -25.39
N GLN A 250 -6.54 44.90 -26.64
CA GLN A 250 -7.62 44.12 -27.25
C GLN A 250 -7.45 42.62 -27.03
N ASN A 251 -6.25 42.12 -27.31
CA ASN A 251 -5.95 40.70 -27.24
C ASN A 251 -4.47 40.47 -26.94
N MET A 252 -4.16 39.25 -26.51
CA MET A 252 -2.79 38.81 -26.28
C MET A 252 -2.62 37.36 -26.71
N THR A 253 -1.41 37.04 -27.16
CA THR A 253 -1.03 35.67 -27.51
C THR A 253 0.04 35.21 -26.55
N ILE A 254 -0.16 34.03 -25.96
CA ILE A 254 0.77 33.43 -25.00
C ILE A 254 1.11 32.00 -25.39
N SER A 255 2.29 31.52 -25.02
CA SER A 255 2.65 30.11 -25.06
C SER A 255 2.87 29.60 -23.64
N VAL A 256 2.33 28.42 -23.33
CA VAL A 256 2.54 27.72 -22.08
C VAL A 256 3.01 26.30 -22.38
N VAL A 257 4.16 25.93 -21.82
CA VAL A 257 4.70 24.56 -21.86
C VAL A 257 4.62 23.97 -20.45
N ASN A 258 3.88 22.88 -20.31
CA ASN A 258 3.75 22.21 -19.02
C ASN A 258 4.93 21.25 -18.77
N SER A 259 6.00 21.77 -18.18
CA SER A 259 7.13 20.99 -17.66
C SER A 259 6.89 20.39 -16.27
N TRP A 260 5.70 20.57 -15.70
CA TRP A 260 5.36 20.10 -14.37
C TRP A 260 4.83 18.66 -14.38
N ILE A 261 4.82 18.01 -13.21
CA ILE A 261 4.47 16.58 -13.10
C ILE A 261 2.96 16.30 -13.18
N PHE A 262 2.12 17.34 -13.08
CA PHE A 262 0.67 17.24 -13.10
C PHE A 262 0.06 18.14 -14.18
N PRO A 263 -1.20 17.89 -14.59
CA PRO A 263 -1.89 18.81 -15.45
C PRO A 263 -1.99 20.20 -14.80
N ILE A 264 -2.00 21.23 -15.62
CA ILE A 264 -2.12 22.63 -15.20
C ILE A 264 -3.49 23.13 -15.63
N ASP A 265 -4.20 23.81 -14.73
CA ASP A 265 -5.35 24.62 -15.10
C ASP A 265 -4.87 26.05 -15.37
N LEU A 266 -5.11 26.55 -16.57
CA LEU A 266 -4.79 27.93 -16.94
C LEU A 266 -5.54 28.95 -16.10
N ARG A 267 -6.63 28.55 -15.45
CA ARG A 267 -7.35 29.41 -14.51
C ARG A 267 -6.57 29.70 -13.23
N TRP A 268 -5.40 29.11 -13.05
CA TRP A 268 -4.47 29.46 -11.98
C TRP A 268 -3.53 30.60 -12.36
N MET A 269 -3.44 30.94 -13.66
CA MET A 269 -2.56 32.00 -14.13
C MET A 269 -3.17 33.36 -13.83
N LYS A 270 -2.32 34.32 -13.47
CA LYS A 270 -2.66 35.72 -13.29
C LYS A 270 -2.09 36.54 -14.43
N ILE A 271 -2.89 37.49 -14.91
CA ILE A 271 -2.44 38.52 -15.84
C ILE A 271 -2.47 39.83 -15.06
N LEU A 272 -1.33 40.50 -14.99
CA LEU A 272 -1.16 41.77 -14.31
C LEU A 272 -0.91 42.84 -15.37
N ILE A 273 -1.67 43.93 -15.34
CA ILE A 273 -1.55 45.09 -16.22
C ILE A 273 -1.23 46.29 -15.33
N ASP A 274 -0.02 46.84 -15.46
CA ASP A 274 0.55 47.82 -14.53
C ASP A 274 0.39 47.41 -13.05
N GLY A 275 0.67 46.13 -12.78
CA GLY A 275 0.58 45.54 -11.44
C GLY A 275 -0.84 45.25 -10.94
N LYS A 276 -1.90 45.60 -11.69
CA LYS A 276 -3.29 45.30 -11.34
C LYS A 276 -3.74 43.99 -12.00
N GLU A 277 -4.34 43.11 -11.20
CA GLU A 277 -4.84 41.82 -11.70
C GLU A 277 -6.03 42.00 -12.63
N PHE A 278 -5.87 41.54 -13.87
CA PHE A 278 -6.93 41.47 -14.86
C PHE A 278 -7.80 40.25 -14.58
N SER A 279 -9.10 40.50 -14.38
CA SER A 279 -10.04 39.46 -13.97
C SER A 279 -10.13 38.34 -14.98
N MET A 280 -9.91 37.12 -14.49
CA MET A 280 -10.01 35.88 -15.26
C MET A 280 -11.43 35.59 -15.78
N MET A 281 -12.47 36.15 -15.16
CA MET A 281 -13.85 36.05 -15.68
C MET A 281 -14.03 36.74 -17.04
N LEU A 282 -13.06 37.56 -17.45
CA LEU A 282 -13.04 38.26 -18.73
C LEU A 282 -12.22 37.51 -19.80
N TRP A 283 -11.73 36.30 -19.50
CA TRP A 283 -10.95 35.52 -20.46
C TRP A 283 -11.88 34.73 -21.38
N HIS A 284 -11.91 35.08 -22.65
CA HIS A 284 -12.55 34.27 -23.67
C HIS A 284 -11.52 33.29 -24.26
N VAL A 285 -11.37 32.13 -23.60
CA VAL A 285 -10.57 31.01 -24.11
C VAL A 285 -11.49 29.80 -24.33
N SER A 286 -11.23 29.02 -25.39
CA SER A 286 -11.95 27.78 -25.65
C SER A 286 -11.89 26.85 -24.43
N PRO A 287 -13.03 26.32 -23.94
CA PRO A 287 -13.04 25.46 -22.75
C PRO A 287 -12.14 24.23 -22.83
N ARG A 288 -11.85 23.76 -24.05
CA ARG A 288 -10.97 22.62 -24.30
C ARG A 288 -9.49 22.92 -24.02
N LEU A 289 -9.11 24.18 -23.89
CA LEU A 289 -7.73 24.62 -23.71
C LEU A 289 -7.38 24.96 -22.26
N TYR A 290 -8.33 24.90 -21.31
CA TYR A 290 -8.06 25.25 -19.92
C TYR A 290 -7.08 24.31 -19.21
N ILE A 291 -6.98 23.06 -19.66
CA ILE A 291 -6.12 22.06 -19.03
C ILE A 291 -4.98 21.70 -19.99
N ILE A 292 -3.75 21.82 -19.50
CA ILE A 292 -2.53 21.45 -20.22
C ILE A 292 -1.93 20.24 -19.51
N ASN A 293 -1.82 19.09 -20.18
CA ASN A 293 -1.25 17.90 -19.55
C ASN A 293 0.29 17.99 -19.45
N PRO A 294 0.93 17.20 -18.59
CA PRO A 294 2.39 17.13 -18.52
C PRO A 294 3.01 16.85 -19.89
N GLY A 295 3.98 17.67 -20.30
CA GLY A 295 4.68 17.56 -21.57
C GLY A 295 4.02 18.27 -22.76
N ASP A 296 2.77 18.74 -22.61
CA ASP A 296 2.07 19.46 -23.67
C ASP A 296 2.54 20.93 -23.76
N GLU A 297 2.54 21.48 -24.97
CA GLU A 297 2.64 22.91 -25.27
C GLU A 297 1.33 23.41 -25.87
N VAL A 298 0.88 24.57 -25.41
CA VAL A 298 -0.31 25.23 -25.95
C VAL A 298 -0.02 26.70 -26.20
N GLN A 299 -0.37 27.16 -27.40
CA GLN A 299 -0.47 28.58 -27.71
C GLN A 299 -1.92 29.03 -27.57
N LEU A 300 -2.13 30.12 -26.85
CA LEU A 300 -3.44 30.63 -26.49
C LEU A 300 -3.58 32.06 -26.99
N HIS A 301 -4.72 32.33 -27.63
CA HIS A 301 -5.12 33.66 -27.99
C HIS A 301 -6.22 34.12 -27.04
N ILE A 302 -5.92 35.09 -26.18
CA ILE A 302 -6.87 35.68 -25.24
C ILE A 302 -7.44 36.92 -25.92
N SER A 303 -8.69 36.84 -26.35
CA SER A 303 -9.40 37.92 -27.04
C SER A 303 -10.35 38.68 -26.10
N ASN A 304 -10.77 39.88 -26.52
CA ASN A 304 -11.80 40.71 -25.88
C ASN A 304 -11.44 41.18 -24.46
N MET A 305 -10.17 41.49 -24.21
CA MET A 305 -9.75 41.97 -22.88
C MET A 305 -10.27 43.39 -22.59
N PHE A 306 -10.38 44.25 -23.61
CA PHE A 306 -10.83 45.65 -23.54
C PHE A 306 -10.35 46.41 -22.30
N VAL A 307 -9.04 46.38 -22.04
CA VAL A 307 -8.44 47.05 -20.87
C VAL A 307 -8.02 48.46 -21.24
N LEU A 308 -8.62 49.46 -20.59
CA LEU A 308 -8.27 50.86 -20.73
C LEU A 308 -6.91 51.15 -20.08
N VAL A 309 -6.08 51.89 -20.79
CA VAL A 309 -4.78 52.34 -20.30
C VAL A 309 -4.64 53.84 -20.51
N ASP A 310 -4.25 54.55 -19.45
CA ASP A 310 -4.07 56.01 -19.48
C ASP A 310 -2.71 56.42 -20.05
N GLU A 311 -1.68 55.61 -19.80
CA GLU A 311 -0.29 55.86 -20.19
C GLU A 311 0.02 55.42 -21.65
N PRO A 312 1.07 55.96 -22.29
CA PRO A 312 1.50 55.56 -23.64
C PRO A 312 2.20 54.19 -23.69
N SER A 313 2.53 53.65 -22.53
CA SER A 313 3.12 52.32 -22.38
C SER A 313 2.56 51.63 -21.16
N VAL A 314 2.43 50.31 -21.23
CA VAL A 314 1.88 49.47 -20.15
C VAL A 314 2.75 48.24 -19.95
N GLU A 315 2.99 47.85 -18.69
CA GLU A 315 3.60 46.56 -18.37
C GLU A 315 2.51 45.49 -18.33
N VAL A 316 2.63 44.48 -19.19
CA VAL A 316 1.83 43.25 -19.10
C VAL A 316 2.71 42.15 -18.54
N ARG A 317 2.25 41.51 -17.46
CA ARG A 317 2.97 40.45 -16.77
C ARG A 317 2.09 39.23 -16.56
N LEU A 318 2.64 38.06 -16.88
CA LEU A 318 2.02 36.76 -16.69
C LEU A 318 2.64 36.11 -15.46
N VAL A 319 1.82 35.52 -14.58
CA VAL A 319 2.30 34.78 -13.41
C VAL A 319 1.55 33.46 -13.31
N LEU A 320 2.29 32.34 -13.24
CA LEU A 320 1.74 31.01 -13.05
C LEU A 320 2.69 30.16 -12.20
N GLY A 321 2.33 29.96 -10.93
CA GLY A 321 3.23 29.31 -9.96
C GLY A 321 4.48 30.15 -9.72
N LEU A 322 5.66 29.57 -9.94
CA LEU A 322 6.96 30.26 -9.86
C LEU A 322 7.36 30.93 -11.18
N SER A 323 6.59 30.74 -12.24
CA SER A 323 6.92 31.24 -13.57
C SER A 323 6.34 32.63 -13.78
N GLU A 324 7.17 33.52 -14.31
CA GLU A 324 6.81 34.88 -14.67
C GLU A 324 7.38 35.23 -16.04
N ASP A 325 6.61 35.96 -16.84
CA ASP A 325 7.11 36.64 -18.03
C ASP A 325 6.46 38.03 -18.14
N ARG A 326 7.16 38.97 -18.78
CA ARG A 326 6.71 40.37 -18.87
C ARG A 326 7.08 41.02 -20.19
N MET A 327 6.22 41.92 -20.65
CA MET A 327 6.43 42.75 -21.83
C MET A 327 5.98 44.18 -21.56
N ILE A 328 6.80 45.14 -21.99
CA ILE A 328 6.39 46.55 -22.05
C ILE A 328 5.76 46.77 -23.42
N VAL A 329 4.52 47.24 -23.43
CA VAL A 329 3.72 47.42 -24.65
C VAL A 329 3.53 48.91 -24.90
N GLU A 330 4.03 49.41 -26.02
CA GLU A 330 3.74 50.78 -26.47
C GLU A 330 2.36 50.83 -27.14
N LEU A 331 1.48 51.67 -26.63
CA LEU A 331 0.10 51.81 -27.09
C LEU A 331 0.03 52.84 -28.22
N LYS A 332 -0.17 52.35 -29.44
CA LYS A 332 -0.26 53.15 -30.67
C LYS A 332 -1.65 53.74 -30.88
#